data_AF-A0A535QRB8-F1
#
_entry.id   AF-A0A535QRB8-F1
#
_cell.length_a   1.000
_cell.length_b   1.000
_cell.length_c   1.000
_cell.angle_alpha   90.00
_cell.angle_beta   90.00
_cell.angle_gamma   90.00
#
_symmetry.space_group_name_H-M   'P 1'
#
loop_
_entity.id
_entity.type
_entity.pdbx_description
1 polymer ?
#
loop_
_entity_poly.entity_id
_entity_poly.type
_entity_poly.pdbx_seq_one_letter_code
_entity_poly.pdbx_strand_id
1 'polypeptide(L)' 'MRKERINLYITDRQRKQLEKRSKEEDLPMAEIMRRALDAYLAWDDPTYAPPQPKLHKRKAHSSPA' A
#
# COMPACT_ATOMS: atom_id res chain seq x y z
N MET A 1 10.40 3.53 -11.66
CA MET A 1 9.09 3.78 -12.29
C MET A 1 8.63 5.19 -11.94
N ARG A 2 8.13 5.94 -12.93
CA ARG A 2 7.46 7.23 -12.68
C ARG A 2 6.10 6.95 -12.03
N LYS A 3 5.74 7.73 -11.02
CA LYS A 3 4.43 7.63 -10.36
C LYS A 3 3.55 8.74 -10.89
N GLU A 4 2.33 8.39 -11.28
CA GLU A 4 1.32 9.33 -11.73
C GLU A 4 0.23 9.49 -10.67
N ARG A 5 -0.33 10.69 -10.55
CA ARG A 5 -1.43 10.98 -9.63
C ARG A 5 -2.74 10.84 -10.39
N ILE A 6 -3.64 10.03 -9.85
CA ILE A 6 -4.99 9.83 -10.37
C ILE A 6 -5.99 10.17 -9.27
N ASN A 7 -7.09 10.83 -9.63
CA ASN A 7 -8.21 11.06 -8.72
C ASN A 7 -9.25 9.96 -8.98
N LEU A 8 -9.63 9.24 -7.92
CA LEU A 8 -10.60 8.14 -7.99
C LEU A 8 -11.78 8.46 -7.07
N TYR A 9 -13.00 8.29 -7.60
CA TYR A 9 -14.20 8.33 -6.77
C TYR A 9 -14.41 6.95 -6.14
N ILE A 10 -14.59 6.93 -4.83
CA ILE A 10 -14.91 5.73 -4.05
C ILE A 10 -16.09 6.03 -3.14
N THR A 11 -16.81 4.99 -2.75
CA THR A 11 -17.89 5.11 -1.76
C THR A 11 -17.33 5.35 -0.36
N ASP A 12 -18.15 5.96 0.51
CA ASP A 12 -17.80 6.15 1.93
C ASP A 12 -17.46 4.82 2.63
N ARG A 13 -18.15 3.73 2.25
CA ARG A 13 -17.87 2.39 2.79
C ARG A 13 -16.47 1.92 2.42
N GLN A 14 -16.07 2.07 1.15
CA GLN A 14 -14.72 1.73 0.69
C GLN A 14 -13.66 2.58 1.39
N ARG A 15 -13.91 3.88 1.53
CA ARG A 15 -13.02 4.79 2.27
C ARG A 15 -12.79 4.32 3.71
N LYS A 16 -13.86 4.02 4.45
CA LYS A 16 -13.76 3.53 5.84
C LYS A 16 -12.98 2.21 5.94
N GLN A 17 -13.18 1.29 5.00
CA GLN A 17 -12.43 0.04 4.95
C GLN A 17 -10.94 0.26 4.68
N LEU A 18 -10.62 1.17 3.76
CA LEU A 18 -9.23 1.53 3.45
C LEU A 18 -8.54 2.25 4.62
N GLU A 19 -9.23 3.17 5.29
CA GLU A 19 -8.72 3.84 6.51
C GLU A 19 -8.46 2.84 7.64
N LYS A 20 -9.34 1.85 7.82
CA LYS A 20 -9.13 0.77 8.79
C LYS A 20 -7.85 -0.02 8.48
N ARG A 21 -7.69 -0.50 7.24
CA ARG A 21 -6.48 -1.25 6.83
C ARG A 21 -5.20 -0.42 6.90
N SER A 22 -5.29 0.87 6.57
CA SER A 22 -4.18 1.82 6.69
C SER A 22 -3.62 1.87 8.11
N LYS A 23 -4.50 1.85 9.12
CA LYS A 23 -4.12 1.82 10.53
C LYS A 23 -3.59 0.44 10.96
N GLU A 24 -4.21 -0.64 10.51
CA GLU A 24 -3.82 -2.01 10.86
C GLU A 24 -2.43 -2.38 10.30
N GLU A 25 -2.13 -1.93 9.08
CA GLU A 25 -0.87 -2.25 8.38
C GLU A 25 0.23 -1.19 8.56
N ASP A 26 -0.07 -0.05 9.22
CA ASP A 26 0.80 1.14 9.30
C ASP A 26 1.28 1.62 7.91
N LEU A 27 0.35 1.67 6.96
CA LEU A 27 0.63 2.03 5.57
C LEU A 27 -0.27 3.18 5.08
N PRO A 28 0.24 4.06 4.20
CA PRO A 28 -0.60 5.06 3.55
C PRO A 28 -1.70 4.41 2.72
N MET A 29 -2.90 4.99 2.74
CA MET A 29 -4.05 4.50 1.97
C MET A 29 -3.76 4.35 0.46
N ALA A 30 -2.94 5.24 -0.10
CA ALA A 30 -2.50 5.17 -1.49
C ALA A 30 -1.66 3.92 -1.79
N GLU A 31 -0.86 3.43 -0.83
CA GLU A 31 -0.06 2.21 -1.01
C GLU A 31 -0.95 0.97 -1.00
N ILE A 32 -1.98 0.94 -0.14
CA ILE A 32 -2.99 -0.12 -0.13
C ILE A 32 -3.74 -0.16 -1.47
N MET A 33 -4.18 0.99 -1.98
CA MET A 33 -4.85 1.07 -3.28
C MET A 33 -3.93 0.65 -4.43
N ARG A 34 -2.67 1.04 -4.40
CA ARG A 34 -1.68 0.63 -5.41
C ARG A 34 -1.49 -0.89 -5.42
N ARG A 35 -1.36 -1.54 -4.27
CA ARG A 35 -1.25 -3.01 -4.18
C ARG A 35 -2.50 -3.72 -4.70
N ALA A 36 -3.68 -3.19 -4.39
CA ALA A 36 -4.93 -3.74 -4.89
C ALA A 36 -5.03 -3.60 -6.41
N LEU A 37 -4.63 -2.47 -6.98
CA LEU A 37 -4.56 -2.26 -8.43
C LEU A 37 -3.55 -3.21 -9.08
N ASP A 38 -2.35 -3.33 -8.52
CA ASP A 38 -1.35 -4.21 -9.07
C ASP A 38 -1.85 -5.67 -9.05
N ALA A 39 -2.48 -6.13 -7.96
CA ALA A 39 -3.06 -7.48 -7.85
C ALA A 39 -4.25 -7.70 -8.79
N TYR A 40 -5.07 -6.67 -9.03
CA TYR A 40 -6.17 -6.74 -9.98
C TYR A 40 -5.66 -6.89 -11.42
N LEU A 41 -4.65 -6.10 -11.81
CA LEU A 41 -4.05 -6.16 -13.15
C LEU A 41 -3.26 -7.45 -13.37
N ALA A 42 -2.72 -8.01 -12.29
CA ALA A 42 -2.03 -9.29 -12.27
C ALA A 42 -2.93 -10.51 -12.40
N TRP A 43 -4.24 -10.35 -12.24
CA TRP A 43 -5.15 -11.48 -12.03
C TRP A 43 -5.10 -12.49 -13.18
N ASP A 44 -4.90 -12.02 -14.41
CA ASP A 44 -4.76 -12.84 -15.61
C ASP A 44 -3.30 -12.94 -16.11
N ASP A 45 -2.33 -12.36 -15.38
CA ASP A 45 -0.91 -12.39 -15.73
C ASP A 45 -0.17 -13.44 -14.88
N PRO A 46 0.22 -14.59 -15.46
CA PRO A 46 0.93 -15.64 -14.73
C PRO A 46 2.35 -15.23 -14.30
N THR A 47 2.86 -14.09 -14.76
CA THR A 47 4.22 -13.61 -14.48
C THR A 47 4.27 -12.51 -13.42
N TYR A 48 3.12 -12.08 -12.89
CA TYR A 48 3.10 -11.00 -11.92
C TYR A 48 3.67 -11.43 -10.56
N ALA A 49 4.69 -10.69 -10.10
CA ALA A 49 5.22 -10.77 -8.75
C ALA A 49 4.99 -9.42 -8.05
N PRO A 50 4.13 -9.34 -7.01
CA PRO A 50 3.91 -8.08 -6.31
C PRO A 50 5.21 -7.60 -5.68
N PRO A 51 5.59 -6.32 -5.85
CA PRO A 51 6.80 -5.78 -5.26
C PRO A 51 6.68 -5.88 -3.73
N GLN A 52 7.58 -6.65 -3.12
CA GLN A 52 7.57 -6.83 -1.68
C GLN A 52 7.82 -5.48 -0.99
N PRO A 53 7.06 -5.17 0.08
CA PRO A 53 7.27 -3.93 0.82
C PRO A 53 8.73 -3.89 1.30
N LYS A 54 9.44 -2.83 0.91
CA LYS A 54 10.72 -2.50 1.51
C LYS A 54 10.45 -2.17 2.97
N LEU A 55 10.73 -3.10 3.87
CA LEU A 55 10.77 -2.86 5.31
C LEU A 55 11.71 -1.68 5.53
N HIS A 56 11.14 -0.50 5.80
CA HIS A 56 11.91 0.62 6.32
C HIS A 56 12.41 0.18 7.69
N LYS A 57 13.65 -0.31 7.76
CA LYS A 57 14.34 -0.56 9.03
C LYS A 57 14.30 0.76 9.81
N ARG A 58 13.40 0.87 10.79
CA ARG A 58 13.47 1.91 11.81
C ARG A 58 14.86 1.76 12.41
N LYS A 59 15.73 2.76 12.23
CA LYS A 59 17.01 2.78 12.94
C LYS A 59 16.65 2.78 14.43
N ALA A 60 16.89 1.67 15.10
CA ALA A 60 16.88 1.60 16.55
C ALA A 60 17.98 2.55 17.01
N HIS A 61 17.60 3.75 17.44
CA HIS A 61 18.52 4.65 18.12
C HIS A 61 18.77 4.01 19.49
N SER A 62 19.92 3.34 19.61
CA SER A 62 20.49 2.96 20.90
C SER A 62 20.75 4.25 21.68
N SER A 63 19.99 4.45 22.77
CA SER A 63 20.38 5.38 23.83
C SER A 63 21.32 4.63 24.78
N PRO A 64 22.57 5.06 24.98
CA PRO A 64 23.35 4.58 26.11
C PRO A 64 22.91 5.29 27.39
N ALA A 65 22.91 4.51 28.48
CA ALA A 65 22.73 4.95 29.87
C ALA A 65 24.06 5.46 30.45
#